data_AF-A0A9D4D7D0-F1
#
_entry.id   AF-A0A9D4D7D0-F1
#
_cell.length_a   1.000
_cell.length_b   1.000
_cell.length_c   1.000
_cell.angle_alpha   90.00
_cell.angle_beta   90.00
_cell.angle_gamma   90.00
#
_symmetry.space_group_name_H-M   'P 1'
#
loop_
_entity.id
_entity.type
_entity.pdbx_description
1 polymer ?
#
loop_
_entity_poly.entity_id
_entity_poly.type
_entity_poly.pdbx_seq_one_letter_code
_entity_poly.pdbx_strand_id
1 'polypeptide(L)' 'MVAANMDGSDKLPLLVLGKSKAPICFKNVKSLPVRYASIKRAWMTSSVFQEWVHKLDDTMATAAK' A
#
# COMPACT_ATOMS: atom_id res chain seq x y z
N MET A 1 -9.33 -2.88 8.85
CA MET A 1 -9.17 -4.33 8.63
C MET A 1 -7.82 -4.53 7.96
N VAL A 2 -6.96 -5.38 8.50
CA VAL A 2 -5.62 -5.68 7.93
C VAL A 2 -5.74 -7.03 7.22
N ALA A 3 -5.19 -7.15 6.02
CA ALA A 3 -5.17 -8.42 5.29
C ALA A 3 -3.97 -9.24 5.75
N ALA A 4 -4.22 -10.46 6.18
CA ALA A 4 -3.21 -11.42 6.60
C ALA A 4 -3.63 -12.83 6.18
N ASN A 5 -2.66 -13.74 6.10
CA ASN A 5 -2.93 -15.16 5.94
C ASN A 5 -3.56 -15.78 7.21
N MET A 6 -3.93 -17.06 7.14
CA MET A 6 -4.74 -17.74 8.17
C MET A 6 -4.07 -17.77 9.55
N ASP A 7 -2.77 -17.98 9.60
CA ASP A 7 -1.96 -18.01 10.83
C ASP A 7 -1.40 -16.63 11.21
N GLY A 8 -1.56 -15.63 10.34
CA GLY A 8 -1.15 -14.24 10.57
C GLY A 8 0.36 -14.00 10.48
N SER A 9 1.12 -14.98 9.97
CA SER A 9 2.57 -14.87 9.76
C SER A 9 2.90 -13.93 8.61
N ASP A 10 2.04 -13.85 7.59
CA ASP A 10 2.17 -12.92 6.47
C ASP A 10 1.05 -11.88 6.52
N LYS A 11 1.46 -10.60 6.56
CA LYS A 11 0.57 -9.44 6.64
C LYS A 11 0.86 -8.53 5.46
N LEU A 12 -0.18 -8.21 4.70
CA LEU A 12 -0.03 -7.29 3.59
C LEU A 12 0.30 -5.88 4.09
N PRO A 13 1.25 -5.18 3.45
CA PRO A 13 1.56 -3.81 3.80
C PRO A 13 0.34 -2.91 3.55
N LEU A 14 0.04 -2.03 4.52
CA LEU A 14 -1.07 -1.10 4.39
C LEU A 14 -0.84 -0.12 3.24
N LEU A 15 -1.91 0.18 2.51
CA LEU A 15 -1.95 1.27 1.55
C LEU A 15 -2.60 2.49 2.21
N VAL A 16 -1.81 3.54 2.44
CA VAL A 16 -2.26 4.82 2.98
C VAL A 16 -2.48 5.80 1.84
N LEU A 17 -3.68 6.37 1.78
CA LEU A 17 -4.04 7.38 0.78
C LEU A 17 -4.02 8.76 1.43
N GLY A 18 -3.29 9.70 0.83
CA GLY A 18 -3.31 11.10 1.27
C GLY A 18 -3.43 12.08 0.11
N LYS A 19 -3.56 13.37 0.42
CA LYS A 19 -3.73 14.40 -0.61
C LYS A 19 -2.41 14.86 -1.22
N SER A 20 -1.40 15.08 -0.38
CA SER A 20 -0.10 15.61 -0.81
C SER A 20 0.76 14.52 -1.42
N LYS A 21 1.49 14.82 -2.49
CA LYS A 21 2.54 13.92 -3.02
C LYS A 21 3.70 13.74 -2.03
N ALA A 22 4.03 14.80 -1.30
CA ALA A 22 5.09 14.81 -0.29
C ALA A 22 4.54 15.46 0.99
N PRO A 23 3.93 14.68 1.90
CA PRO A 23 3.47 15.18 3.18
C PRO A 23 4.64 15.73 4.00
N ILE A 24 4.46 16.89 4.65
CA ILE A 24 5.48 17.49 5.52
C ILE A 24 5.83 16.54 6.69
N CYS A 25 4.86 15.76 7.17
CA CYS A 25 5.10 14.76 8.20
C CYS A 25 6.03 13.61 7.78
N PHE A 26 6.28 13.43 6.47
CA PHE A 26 7.26 12.46 5.96
C PHE A 26 8.63 13.08 5.70
N LYS A 27 8.81 14.39 5.99
CA LYS A 27 10.11 15.04 5.83
C LYS A 27 11.15 14.34 6.70
N ASN A 28 12.27 13.95 6.08
CA ASN A 28 13.39 13.21 6.70
C ASN A 28 13.05 11.77 7.15
N VAL A 29 11.88 11.23 6.76
CA VAL A 29 11.58 9.82 6.97
C VAL A 29 12.27 9.01 5.86
N LYS A 30 13.22 8.14 6.24
CA LYS A 30 14.02 7.34 5.29
C LYS A 30 13.26 6.13 4.74
N SER A 31 12.39 5.54 5.54
CA SER A 31 11.59 4.37 5.18
C SER A 31 10.24 4.43 5.89
N LEU A 32 9.17 4.21 5.14
CA LEU A 32 7.82 4.08 5.69
C LEU A 32 7.48 2.59 5.82
N PRO A 33 6.88 2.14 6.94
CA PRO A 33 6.41 0.76 7.09
C PRO A 33 5.12 0.48 6.29
N VAL A 34 4.67 1.45 5.49
CA VAL A 34 3.42 1.42 4.73
C VAL A 34 3.67 1.88 3.30
N ARG A 35 2.81 1.44 2.38
CA ARG A 35 2.75 2.02 1.03
C ARG A 35 1.94 3.30 1.09
N TYR A 36 2.41 4.35 0.41
CA TYR A 36 1.71 5.63 0.34
C TYR A 36 1.36 5.96 -1.12
N ALA A 37 0.13 6.41 -1.35
CA ALA A 37 -0.29 6.97 -2.63
C ALA A 37 -1.01 8.31 -2.43
N SER A 38 -0.70 9.28 -3.30
CA SER A 38 -1.31 10.60 -3.25
C SER A 38 -2.49 10.70 -4.23
N ILE A 39 -3.68 11.04 -3.73
CA ILE A 39 -4.90 11.26 -4.51
C ILE A 39 -5.50 12.60 -4.09
N LYS A 40 -5.91 13.44 -5.04
CA LYS A 40 -6.43 14.80 -4.79
C LYS A 40 -7.48 14.89 -3.68
N ARG A 41 -8.32 13.87 -3.55
CA ARG A 41 -9.41 13.78 -2.57
C ARG A 41 -9.12 12.86 -1.37
N ALA A 42 -8.00 12.13 -1.37
CA ALA A 42 -7.59 11.18 -0.33
C ALA A 42 -8.67 10.13 0.02
N TRP A 43 -9.25 9.55 -1.02
CA TRP A 43 -10.24 8.48 -0.97
C TRP A 43 -9.87 7.44 -2.04
N MET A 44 -10.31 6.21 -1.84
CA MET A 44 -9.99 5.10 -2.77
C MET A 44 -10.64 5.34 -4.13
N THR A 45 -9.90 5.12 -5.21
CA THR A 45 -10.42 5.11 -6.59
C THR A 45 -10.24 3.73 -7.20
N SER A 46 -11.05 3.39 -8.20
CA SER A 46 -10.94 2.11 -8.91
C SER A 46 -9.52 1.87 -9.45
N SER A 47 -8.93 2.89 -10.07
CA SER A 47 -7.56 2.83 -10.60
C SER A 47 -6.51 2.49 -9.54
N VAL A 48 -6.62 3.08 -8.35
CA VAL A 48 -5.66 2.85 -7.25
C VAL A 48 -5.85 1.46 -6.66
N PHE A 49 -7.09 1.00 -6.55
CA PHE A 49 -7.37 -0.36 -6.13
C PHE A 49 -6.83 -1.38 -7.13
N GLN A 50 -7.08 -1.19 -8.43
CA GLN A 50 -6.55 -2.05 -9.49
C GLN A 50 -5.03 -2.13 -9.45
N GLU A 51 -4.34 -0.99 -9.38
CA GLU A 51 -2.88 -0.95 -9.27
C GLU A 51 -2.37 -1.68 -8.02
N TRP A 52 -3.05 -1.54 -6.89
CA TRP A 52 -2.71 -2.25 -5.66
C TRP A 52 -2.89 -3.77 -5.81
N VAL A 53 -3.99 -4.22 -6.42
CA VAL A 53 -4.25 -5.66 -6.66
C VAL A 53 -3.22 -6.25 -7.62
N HIS A 54 -2.88 -5.57 -8.72
CA HIS A 54 -1.87 -6.06 -9.66
C HIS A 54 -0.50 -6.20 -8.98
N LYS A 55 -0.07 -5.20 -8.20
CA LYS A 55 1.19 -5.30 -7.44
C LYS A 55 1.17 -6.42 -6.41
N LEU A 56 0.01 -6.70 -5.82
CA LEU A 56 -0.16 -7.82 -4.91
C LEU A 56 0.01 -9.15 -5.65
N ASP A 57 -0.66 -9.31 -6.79
CA ASP A 57 -0.58 -10.50 -7.64
C ASP A 57 0.87 -10.79 -8.08
N ASP A 58 1.60 -9.77 -8.53
CA ASP A 58 3.02 -9.87 -8.89
C ASP A 58 3.89 -10.34 -7.71
N THR A 59 3.60 -9.82 -6.51
CA THR A 59 4.34 -10.18 -5.28
C THR A 59 4.08 -11.64 -4.93
N MET A 60 2.84 -12.09 -5.01
CA MET A 60 2.44 -13.46 -4.70
C MET A 60 2.97 -14.46 -5.74
N ALA A 61 2.93 -14.10 -7.03
CA ALA A 61 3.50 -14.91 -8.10
C ALA A 61 5.01 -15.07 -7.96
N THR A 62 5.71 -14.04 -7.47
CA THR A 62 7.15 -14.11 -7.20
C THR A 62 7.46 -14.96 -5.97
N ALA A 63 6.65 -14.87 -4.90
CA ALA A 63 6.83 -15.64 -3.68
C ALA A 63 6.58 -17.16 -3.84
N ALA A 64 5.84 -17.56 -4.89
CA ALA A 64 5.56 -18.95 -5.21
C ALA A 64 6.67 -19.65 -6.03
N LYS A 65 7.71 -18.91 -6.45
CA LYS A 65 8.92 -19.44 -7.09
C LYS A 65 10.02 -19.67 -6.08
#